data_AF-A0A1M5TWQ3-F1
#
_entry.id   AF-A0A1M5TWQ3-F1
#
_cell.length_a   1.000
_cell.length_b   1.000
_cell.length_c   1.000
_cell.angle_alpha   90.00
_cell.angle_beta   90.00
_cell.angle_gamma   90.00
#
_symmetry.space_group_name_H-M   'P 1'
#
loop_
_entity.id
_entity.type
_entity.pdbx_description
1 polymer ?
#
loop_
_entity_poly.entity_id
_entity_poly.type
_entity_poly.pdbx_seq_one_letter_code
_entity_poly.pdbx_strand_id
1 'polypeptide(L)'
;MIANADVDRIGDRAVALERALQGCIDQGDSEAALRVIRDYWDFRVTVSRRYKDLGMVLQLEQHRSALLWMYEQAFGPASSLH
;
A
#
# COMPACT_ATOMS: atom_id res chain seq x y z
N MET A 1 -4.68 -18.72 -12.61
CA MET A 1 -5.70 -18.67 -11.55
C MET A 1 -4.96 -18.63 -10.22
N ILE A 2 -5.16 -17.57 -9.45
CA ILE A 2 -4.51 -17.42 -8.14
C ILE A 2 -5.12 -18.42 -7.15
N ALA A 3 -4.30 -19.01 -6.29
CA ALA A 3 -4.79 -19.90 -5.24
C ALA A 3 -5.36 -19.08 -4.07
N ASN A 4 -6.40 -19.57 -3.39
CA ASN A 4 -7.00 -18.86 -2.24
C ASN A 4 -5.97 -18.53 -1.16
N ALA A 5 -5.05 -19.45 -0.85
CA ALA A 5 -3.98 -19.20 0.12
C ALA A 5 -3.03 -18.06 -0.29
N ASP A 6 -2.87 -17.80 -1.60
CA ASP A 6 -2.08 -16.66 -2.08
C ASP A 6 -2.89 -15.35 -2.00
N VAL A 7 -4.21 -15.41 -2.23
CA VAL A 7 -5.12 -14.27 -2.00
C VAL A 7 -5.07 -13.84 -0.55
N ASP A 8 -5.19 -14.78 0.39
CA ASP A 8 -5.15 -14.49 1.83
C ASP A 8 -3.82 -13.85 2.22
N ARG A 9 -2.68 -14.40 1.76
CA ARG A 9 -1.34 -13.84 2.02
C ARG A 9 -1.17 -12.42 1.45
N ILE A 10 -1.71 -12.15 0.26
CA ILE A 10 -1.69 -10.81 -0.34
C ILE A 10 -2.50 -9.85 0.52
N GLY A 11 -3.70 -10.27 0.95
CA GLY A 11 -4.56 -9.51 1.85
C GLY A 11 -3.87 -9.20 3.17
N ASP A 12 -3.30 -10.20 3.84
CA ASP A 12 -2.57 -10.03 5.10
C ASP A 12 -1.40 -9.04 4.96
N ARG A 13 -0.65 -9.12 3.85
CA ARG A 13 0.46 -8.21 3.59
C ARG A 13 -0.02 -6.78 3.34
N ALA A 14 -1.12 -6.61 2.61
CA ALA A 14 -1.73 -5.30 2.38
C ALA A 14 -2.18 -4.65 3.70
N VAL A 15 -2.85 -5.42 4.57
CA VAL A 15 -3.27 -4.96 5.91
C VAL A 15 -2.07 -4.63 6.80
N ALA A 16 -1.00 -5.42 6.75
CA ALA A 16 0.21 -5.13 7.52
C ALA A 16 0.85 -3.80 7.13
N LEU A 17 0.88 -3.49 5.82
CA LEU A 17 1.41 -2.22 5.31
C LEU A 17 0.50 -1.04 5.67
N GLU A 18 -0.82 -1.22 5.63
CA GLU A 18 -1.77 -0.20 6.11
C GLU A 18 -1.56 0.13 7.59
N ARG A 19 -1.40 -0.89 8.44
CA ARG A 19 -1.12 -0.69 9.87
C ARG A 19 0.22 -0.01 10.11
N ALA A 20 1.24 -0.37 9.31
CA ALA A 20 2.54 0.30 9.37
C ALA A 20 2.42 1.79 9.00
N LEU A 21 1.65 2.11 7.96
CA LEU A 21 1.39 3.49 7.57
C LEU A 21 0.69 4.26 8.70
N GLN A 22 -0.37 3.70 9.28
CA GLN A 22 -1.06 4.32 10.40
C GLN A 22 -0.10 4.55 11.58
N GLY A 23 0.75 3.57 11.91
CA GLY A 23 1.76 3.74 12.95
C GLY A 23 2.75 4.87 12.67
N CYS A 24 3.17 5.08 11.42
CA CYS A 24 4.00 6.22 11.03
C CYS A 24 3.24 7.55 11.13
N ILE A 25 1.96 7.58 10.73
CA ILE A 25 1.07 8.74 10.86
C ILE A 25 0.92 9.13 12.34
N ASP A 26 0.64 8.16 13.21
CA ASP A 26 0.45 8.39 14.65
C ASP A 26 1.73 8.92 15.32
N GLN A 27 2.90 8.57 14.79
CA GLN A 27 4.20 9.07 15.24
C GLN A 27 4.60 10.42 14.62
N GLY A 28 3.85 10.90 13.63
CA GLY A 28 4.19 12.11 12.87
C GLY A 28 5.39 11.96 11.93
N ASP A 29 5.80 10.73 11.60
CA ASP A 29 6.96 10.45 10.74
C ASP A 29 6.52 10.34 9.27
N SER A 30 6.48 11.49 8.60
CA SER A 30 6.09 11.58 7.18
C SER A 30 7.04 10.83 6.25
N GLU A 31 8.35 10.78 6.57
CA GLU A 31 9.32 10.11 5.72
C GLU A 31 9.17 8.59 5.80
N ALA A 32 8.95 8.04 7.01
CA ALA A 32 8.62 6.64 7.18
C ALA A 32 7.29 6.27 6.54
N ALA A 33 6.27 7.13 6.68
CA ALA A 33 4.97 6.92 6.04
C ALA A 33 5.09 6.85 4.50
N LEU A 34 5.89 7.73 3.88
CA LEU A 34 6.19 7.66 2.45
C LEU A 34 6.93 6.39 2.04
N ARG A 35 7.88 5.92 2.86
CA ARG A 35 8.56 4.64 2.62
C ARG A 35 7.57 3.48 2.61
N VAL A 36 6.61 3.44 3.53
CA VAL A 36 5.56 2.41 3.55
C VAL A 36 4.70 2.44 2.28
N ILE A 37 4.33 3.63 1.79
CA ILE A 37 3.59 3.77 0.52
C ILE A 37 4.40 3.24 -0.66
N ARG A 38 5.71 3.50 -0.69
CA ARG A 38 6.61 2.97 -1.73
C ARG A 38 6.73 1.45 -1.65
N ASP A 39 6.88 0.89 -0.46
CA ASP A 39 6.91 -0.56 -0.24
C ASP A 39 5.61 -1.22 -0.71
N TYR A 40 4.47 -0.56 -0.49
CA TYR A 40 3.18 -1.01 -1.00
C TYR A 40 3.13 -1.02 -2.53
N TRP A 41 3.68 0.00 -3.20
CA TRP A 41 3.78 0.03 -4.65
C TRP A 41 4.60 -1.14 -5.20
N ASP A 42 5.77 -1.39 -4.63
CA ASP A 42 6.65 -2.48 -5.05
C ASP A 42 6.02 -3.86 -4.81
N PHE A 43 5.32 -4.01 -3.68
CA PHE A 43 4.50 -5.18 -3.40
C PHE A 43 3.42 -5.40 -4.47
N ARG A 44 2.64 -4.36 -4.79
CA ARG A 44 1.60 -4.42 -5.83
C ARG A 44 2.17 -4.81 -7.19
N VAL A 45 3.29 -4.21 -7.60
CA VAL A 45 3.98 -4.56 -8.86
C VAL A 45 4.42 -6.02 -8.87
N THR A 46 4.95 -6.51 -7.74
CA THR A 46 5.37 -7.91 -7.59
C THR A 46 4.18 -8.87 -7.74
N VAL A 47 3.04 -8.57 -7.10
CA VAL A 47 1.80 -9.35 -7.24
C VAL A 47 1.30 -9.34 -8.69
N SER A 48 1.27 -8.17 -9.34
CA SER A 48 0.86 -8.04 -10.75
C SER A 48 1.68 -8.95 -11.67
N ARG A 49 3.01 -8.94 -11.51
CA ARG A 49 3.92 -9.72 -12.35
C ARG A 49 3.75 -11.22 -12.14
N ARG A 50 3.57 -11.64 -10.89
CA ARG A 50 3.51 -13.06 -10.52
C ARG A 50 2.19 -13.70 -10.92
N TYR A 51 1.06 -13.09 -10.58
CA TYR A 51 -0.24 -13.75 -10.73
C TYR A 51 -0.99 -13.35 -12.00
N LYS A 52 -0.64 -12.20 -12.59
CA LYS A 52 -1.27 -11.65 -13.81
C LYS A 52 -2.80 -11.60 -13.72
N ASP A 53 -3.33 -11.44 -12.51
CA ASP A 53 -4.75 -11.39 -12.22
C ASP A 53 -5.22 -9.93 -12.19
N LEU A 54 -6.03 -9.52 -13.17
CA LEU A 54 -6.46 -8.13 -13.29
C LEU A 54 -7.33 -7.68 -12.11
N GLY A 55 -8.16 -8.57 -11.56
CA GLY A 55 -9.04 -8.26 -10.43
C GLY A 55 -8.23 -7.92 -9.18
N MET A 56 -7.23 -8.75 -8.87
CA MET A 56 -6.31 -8.52 -7.75
C MET A 56 -5.50 -7.22 -7.92
N VAL A 57 -5.02 -6.96 -9.14
CA VAL A 57 -4.27 -5.72 -9.42
C VAL A 57 -5.11 -4.47 -9.22
N LEU A 58 -6.38 -4.50 -9.66
CA LEU A 58 -7.31 -3.38 -9.45
C LEU A 58 -7.63 -3.17 -7.97
N GLN A 59 -7.83 -4.24 -7.20
CA GLN A 59 -8.04 -4.15 -5.74
C GLN A 59 -6.84 -3.52 -5.03
N LEU A 60 -5.62 -3.97 -5.36
CA LEU A 60 -4.40 -3.40 -4.77
C LEU A 60 -4.19 -1.94 -5.18
N GLU A 61 -4.59 -1.54 -6.40
CA GLU A 61 -4.52 -0.13 -6.84
C GLU A 61 -5.50 0.77 -6.10
N GLN A 62 -6.73 0.30 -5.88
CA GLN A 62 -7.72 1.02 -5.08
C GLN A 62 -7.23 1.20 -3.65
N HIS A 63 -6.70 0.13 -3.05
CA HIS A 63 -6.16 0.19 -1.68
C HIS A 63 -4.95 1.11 -1.58
N ARG A 64 -4.02 1.07 -2.56
CA ARG A 64 -2.90 2.04 -2.62
C ARG A 64 -3.40 3.49 -2.65
N SER A 65 -4.45 3.76 -3.42
CA SER A 65 -5.02 5.10 -3.53
C SER A 65 -5.59 5.58 -2.20
N ALA A 66 -6.21 4.67 -1.43
CA ALA A 66 -6.65 4.95 -0.07
C ALA A 66 -5.47 5.24 0.88
N LEU A 67 -4.38 4.46 0.82
CA LEU A 67 -3.18 4.70 1.62
C LEU A 67 -2.53 6.06 1.32
N LEU A 68 -2.43 6.42 0.03
CA LEU A 68 -1.93 7.73 -0.37
C LEU A 68 -2.82 8.85 0.16
N TRP A 69 -4.15 8.69 0.06
CA TRP A 69 -5.09 9.65 0.60
C TRP A 69 -4.95 9.81 2.12
N MET A 70 -4.79 8.71 2.88
CA MET A 70 -4.53 8.76 4.33
C MET A 70 -3.26 9.56 4.66
N TYR A 71 -2.19 9.32 3.92
CA TYR A 71 -0.96 10.08 4.06
C TYR A 71 -1.16 11.57 3.78
N GLU A 72 -1.85 11.89 2.68
CA GLU A 72 -2.08 13.29 2.29
C GLU A 72 -2.97 14.04 3.28
N GLN A 73 -3.91 13.36 3.94
CA GLN A 73 -4.69 13.95 5.04
C GLN A 73 -3.83 14.26 6.26
N ALA A 74 -2.84 13.41 6.56
CA ALA A 74 -1.99 13.56 7.73
C ALA A 74 -0.87 14.60 7.54
N PHE A 75 -0.25 14.63 6.35
CA PHE A 75 0.99 15.37 6.11
C PHE A 75 0.91 16.38 4.96
N GLY A 76 -0.23 16.46 4.28
CA GLY A 76 -0.39 17.23 3.05
C GLY A 76 0.12 16.49 1.80
N PRO A 77 0.04 17.12 0.62
CA PRO A 77 0.38 16.47 -0.65
C PRO A 77 1.82 15.97 -0.63
N ALA A 78 2.07 14.74 -1.08
CA ALA A 78 3.42 14.19 -1.18
C ALA A 78 4.35 15.03 -2.08
N SER A 79 3.78 15.79 -3.03
CA SER A 79 4.48 16.74 -3.89
C SER A 79 4.99 18.00 -3.17
N SER A 80 4.65 18.20 -1.90
CA SER A 80 5.05 19.38 -1.11
C SER A 80 6.39 19.20 -0.39
N LEU A 81 7.00 18.01 -0.44
CA LEU A 81 8.24 17.66 0.25
C LEU A 81 9.52 18.01 -0.56
N HIS A 82 9.43 19.02 -1.42
CA HIS A 82 10.55 19.52 -2.23
C HIS A 82 11.40 20.55 -1.50
#